data_AF-A0A3S8X8T7-F1
#
_entry.id   AF-A0A3S8X8T7-F1
#
_cell.length_a   1.000
_cell.length_b   1.000
_cell.length_c   1.000
_cell.angle_alpha   90.00
_cell.angle_beta   90.00
_cell.angle_gamma   90.00
#
_symmetry.space_group_name_H-M   'P 1'
#
loop_
_entity.id
_entity.type
_entity.pdbx_description
1 polymer ?
#
loop_
_entity_poly.entity_id
_entity_poly.type
_entity_poly.pdbx_seq_one_letter_code
_entity_poly.pdbx_strand_id
1 'polypeptide(L)' 'MISGCVIKPQTASVLFCDGAEPIYISNNDVMTEETERQILFHNTMGERVCGW' A
#
# COMPACT_ATOMS: atom_id res chain seq x y z
N MET A 1 41.90 14.68 12.89
CA MET A 1 40.55 14.87 12.30
C MET A 1 39.97 13.49 12.05
N ILE A 2 38.82 13.16 12.63
CA ILE A 2 38.15 11.88 12.38
C ILE A 2 37.21 12.11 11.18
N SER A 3 37.54 11.53 10.03
CA SER A 3 36.63 11.46 8.90
C SER A 3 35.80 10.19 9.03
N GLY A 4 34.55 10.32 9.47
CA GLY A 4 33.59 9.22 9.49
C GLY A 4 32.81 9.16 8.18
N CYS A 5 32.66 7.97 7.59
CA CYS A 5 31.76 7.77 6.45
C CYS A 5 30.30 7.93 6.91
N VAL A 6 29.57 8.85 6.26
CA VAL A 6 28.12 8.93 6.39
C VAL A 6 27.50 7.73 5.68
N ILE A 7 27.00 6.76 6.44
CA ILE A 7 26.05 5.77 5.92
C ILE A 7 24.72 6.53 5.79
N LYS A 8 24.39 7.01 4.59
CA LYS A 8 23.05 7.52 4.33
C LYS A 8 22.09 6.32 4.42
N PRO A 9 21.10 6.32 5.33
CA PRO A 9 20.04 5.33 5.24
C PRO A 9 19.42 5.43 3.85
N GLN A 10 19.13 4.30 3.21
CA GLN A 10 18.46 4.30 1.92
C GLN A 10 17.14 5.06 2.07
N THR A 11 17.06 6.25 1.49
CA THR A 11 15.94 7.19 1.67
C THR A 11 14.71 6.80 0.83
N ALA A 12 14.73 5.65 0.19
CA ALA A 12 13.65 5.18 -0.68
C ALA A 12 13.34 3.72 -0.37
N SER A 13 12.85 3.44 0.85
CA SER A 13 11.98 2.29 1.02
C SER A 13 10.62 2.66 0.44
N VAL A 14 10.08 1.82 -0.45
CA VAL A 14 8.67 1.88 -0.84
C VAL A 14 7.85 1.88 0.45
N LEU A 15 7.11 2.96 0.71
CA LEU A 15 6.25 3.02 1.89
C LEU A 15 5.09 2.06 1.69
N PHE A 16 4.49 1.59 2.78
CA PHE A 16 3.39 0.62 2.70
C PHE A 16 2.28 1.06 1.72
N CYS A 17 1.89 2.34 1.80
CA CYS A 17 0.85 2.91 0.95
C CYS A 17 1.23 2.98 -0.54
N ASP A 18 2.53 3.04 -0.88
CA ASP A 18 2.99 3.06 -2.27
C ASP A 18 2.79 1.70 -2.95
N GLY A 19 2.76 0.60 -2.19
CA GLY A 19 2.53 -0.76 -2.70
C GLY A 19 1.12 -1.29 -2.45
N ALA A 20 0.30 -0.53 -1.71
CA ALA A 20 -1.03 -0.92 -1.26
C ALA A 20 -2.11 -0.03 -1.89
N GLU A 21 -1.99 0.31 -3.17
CA GLU A 21 -2.99 1.11 -3.91
C GLU A 21 -4.40 0.49 -3.88
N PRO A 22 -5.47 1.28 -4.17
CA PRO A 22 -6.82 0.76 -4.23
C PRO A 22 -6.98 -0.36 -5.26
N ILE A 23 -7.75 -1.37 -4.90
CA ILE A 23 -8.06 -2.50 -5.79
C ILE A 23 -9.29 -2.13 -6.62
N TYR A 24 -9.13 -2.07 -7.94
CA TYR A 24 -10.20 -1.84 -8.90
C TYR A 24 -10.70 -3.16 -9.49
N ILE A 25 -12.03 -3.32 -9.53
CA ILE A 25 -12.69 -4.57 -9.92
C ILE A 25 -13.28 -4.42 -11.32
N SER A 26 -13.02 -5.41 -12.18
CA SER A 26 -13.64 -5.52 -13.49
C SER A 26 -15.04 -6.12 -13.38
N ASN A 27 -15.95 -5.71 -14.27
CA ASN A 27 -17.27 -6.33 -14.38
C ASN A 27 -17.23 -7.83 -14.78
N ASN A 28 -16.08 -8.32 -15.24
CA ASN A 28 -15.88 -9.72 -15.62
C ASN A 28 -15.25 -10.57 -14.51
N ASP A 29 -14.87 -9.98 -13.38
CA ASP A 29 -14.28 -10.71 -12.27
C ASP A 29 -15.35 -11.53 -11.55
N VAL A 30 -15.04 -12.80 -11.25
CA VAL A 30 -15.91 -13.68 -10.46
C VAL A 30 -15.26 -13.87 -9.10
N MET A 31 -15.93 -13.42 -8.06
CA MET A 31 -15.43 -13.42 -6.69
C MET A 31 -16.41 -14.12 -5.76
N THR A 32 -15.90 -14.53 -4.61
CA THR A 32 -16.75 -14.91 -3.48
C THR A 32 -17.12 -13.67 -2.67
N GLU A 33 -18.22 -13.76 -1.92
CA GLU A 33 -18.65 -12.69 -1.00
C GLU A 33 -17.55 -12.29 -0.01
N GLU A 34 -16.77 -13.26 0.50
CA GLU A 34 -15.67 -12.97 1.42
C GLU A 34 -14.53 -12.18 0.75
N THR A 35 -14.20 -12.48 -0.52
CA THR A 35 -13.21 -11.70 -1.27
C THR A 35 -13.70 -10.25 -1.49
N GLU A 36 -14.96 -10.08 -1.87
CA GLU A 36 -15.57 -8.75 -2.03
C GLU A 36 -15.51 -7.94 -0.73
N ARG A 37 -15.85 -8.56 0.40
CA ARG A 37 -15.80 -7.95 1.73
C ARG A 37 -14.39 -7.49 2.11
N GLN A 38 -13.38 -8.30 1.80
CA GLN A 38 -11.98 -7.99 2.11
C GLN A 38 -11.44 -6.86 1.23
N ILE A 39 -11.82 -6.83 -0.05
CA ILE A 39 -11.45 -5.75 -0.97
C ILE A 39 -12.06 -4.42 -0.53
N LEU A 40 -13.35 -4.42 -0.15
CA LEU A 40 -14.00 -3.23 0.38
C LEU A 40 -13.28 -2.75 1.65
N PHE A 41 -12.96 -3.66 2.57
CA PHE A 41 -12.23 -3.32 3.80
C PHE A 41 -10.85 -2.73 3.50
N HIS A 42 -10.08 -3.33 2.59
CA HIS A 42 -8.78 -2.79 2.14
C HIS A 42 -8.93 -1.37 1.60
N ASN A 43 -9.89 -1.15 0.70
CA ASN A 43 -10.10 0.15 0.07
C ASN A 43 -10.52 1.24 1.07
N THR A 44 -11.48 0.96 1.95
CA THR A 44 -11.93 1.93 2.96
C THR A 44 -10.85 2.22 4.01
N MET A 45 -10.07 1.21 4.40
CA MET A 45 -8.97 1.41 5.34
C MET A 45 -7.82 2.21 4.70
N GLY A 46 -7.56 1.97 3.43
CA GLY A 46 -6.59 2.73 2.66
C GLY A 46 -6.96 4.19 2.49
N GLU A 47 -8.22 4.51 2.19
CA GLU A 47 -8.71 5.90 2.21
C GLU A 47 -8.44 6.58 3.55
N ARG A 48 -8.71 5.86 4.65
CA ARG A 48 -8.49 6.39 6.00
C ARG A 48 -7.02 6.57 6.38
N VAL A 49 -6.14 5.64 6.01
CA VAL A 49 -4.75 5.57 6.50
C VAL A 49 -3.74 6.13 5.50
N CYS A 50 -3.98 5.91 4.21
CA CYS A 50 -3.11 6.30 3.11
C CYS A 50 -3.62 7.51 2.32
N GLY A 51 -4.92 7.85 2.42
CA GLY A 51 -5.49 9.06 1.82
C GLY A 51 -5.74 8.98 0.31
N TRP A 52 -5.80 7.78 -0.25
CA TRP A 52 -6.22 7.52 -1.62
C TRP A 52 -7.69 7.14 -1.74
#